data_AF-A0A957JZU5-F1
#
_entry.id   AF-A0A957JZU5-F1
#
_cell.length_a   1.000
_cell.length_b   1.000
_cell.length_c   1.000
_cell.angle_alpha   90.00
_cell.angle_beta   90.00
_cell.angle_gamma   90.00
#
_symmetry.space_group_name_H-M   'P 1'
#
loop_
_entity.id
_entity.type
_entity.pdbx_description
1 polymer ?
#
loop_
_entity_poly.entity_id
_entity_poly.type
_entity_poly.pdbx_seq_one_letter_code
_entity_poly.pdbx_strand_id
1 'polypeptide(L)'
;MNAYRKHSVWFRLGRVFRALVGMMLALAVLMTMTYSADATAQALDDGNTSPIQNLNLSCCTDSSSTLDATSGSILGGERDAAIHFVNGFAGLTSAQMVAGAPFNVISFSNSDFNESILTVTYDGDDNDATTLDPVGLGGVDLTSGGAAGFGFSVVTLDQTANITVRIYSNATDHSTATVTVNGRKGYFIPFSSFGIGSGATNPADFTDVGAVQLEIDPNGVDSVDLSIDIFDTTTRDFGDLPAVYNATTLADNGAYHTEGSIYLGSAYDAEADGTESTTATGDDTGSDDEDGISLVGSWSDGAGNGSVLVTVGGG
;
A
#
# COMPACT_ATOMS: atom_id res chain seq x y z
N MET A 1 -56.07 -31.25 -77.73
CA MET A 1 -54.91 -31.80 -78.46
C MET A 1 -53.67 -31.58 -77.61
N ASN A 2 -52.87 -32.64 -77.42
CA ASN A 2 -51.50 -32.66 -76.89
C ASN A 2 -50.63 -31.53 -77.50
N ALA A 3 -49.52 -31.04 -76.94
CA ALA A 3 -48.49 -31.77 -76.22
C ALA A 3 -47.55 -30.84 -75.41
N TYR A 4 -46.98 -31.46 -74.39
CA TYR A 4 -45.81 -31.12 -73.59
C TYR A 4 -44.49 -30.99 -74.38
N ARG A 5 -43.48 -30.40 -73.70
CA ARG A 5 -41.99 -30.55 -73.78
C ARG A 5 -41.25 -29.30 -74.30
N LYS A 6 -40.13 -28.83 -73.72
CA LYS A 6 -39.25 -29.26 -72.60
C LYS A 6 -38.17 -28.17 -72.37
N HIS A 7 -37.71 -28.01 -71.11
CA HIS A 7 -36.32 -27.74 -70.63
C HIS A 7 -35.52 -26.58 -71.26
N SER A 8 -34.66 -25.80 -70.60
CA SER A 8 -33.94 -25.88 -69.31
C SER A 8 -32.98 -24.69 -69.30
N VAL A 9 -32.92 -23.87 -68.24
CA VAL A 9 -31.64 -23.37 -67.69
C VAL A 9 -31.86 -23.11 -66.20
N TRP A 10 -31.42 -24.08 -65.42
CA TRP A 10 -31.07 -23.91 -64.01
C TRP A 10 -29.68 -23.25 -63.91
N PHE A 11 -29.39 -22.72 -62.71
CA PHE A 11 -28.05 -22.40 -62.20
C PHE A 11 -27.37 -21.11 -62.72
N ARG A 12 -27.53 -20.02 -61.96
CA ARG A 12 -26.45 -19.17 -61.38
C ARG A 12 -27.01 -17.81 -60.93
N LEU A 13 -27.79 -17.79 -59.86
CA LEU A 13 -28.08 -16.54 -59.12
C LEU A 13 -28.26 -16.79 -57.61
N GLY A 14 -27.77 -17.93 -57.11
CA GLY A 14 -27.93 -18.36 -55.72
C GLY A 14 -26.72 -18.14 -54.80
N ARG A 15 -25.78 -17.24 -55.10
CA ARG A 15 -24.52 -17.17 -54.32
C ARG A 15 -23.99 -15.80 -53.89
N VAL A 16 -24.74 -14.70 -54.08
CA VAL A 16 -24.28 -13.38 -53.58
C VAL A 16 -25.24 -12.74 -52.57
N PHE A 17 -26.47 -13.24 -52.42
CA PHE A 17 -27.45 -12.66 -51.47
C PHE A 17 -27.59 -13.41 -50.13
N ARG A 18 -26.72 -14.37 -49.85
CA ARG A 18 -26.64 -15.10 -48.56
C ARG A 18 -25.34 -14.84 -47.79
N ALA A 19 -24.60 -13.79 -48.14
CA ALA A 19 -23.38 -13.39 -47.43
C ALA A 19 -23.56 -12.14 -46.55
N LEU A 20 -24.73 -11.50 -46.55
CA LEU A 20 -24.97 -10.24 -45.82
C LEU A 20 -25.97 -10.35 -44.65
N VAL A 21 -26.55 -11.53 -44.41
CA VAL A 21 -27.44 -11.79 -43.24
C VAL A 21 -26.85 -12.85 -42.29
N GLY A 22 -25.74 -13.50 -42.66
CA GLY A 22 -25.00 -14.46 -41.83
C GLY A 22 -23.79 -13.88 -41.10
N MET A 23 -23.56 -12.56 -41.16
CA MET A 23 -22.39 -11.89 -40.59
C MET A 23 -22.79 -10.78 -39.60
N MET A 24 -23.93 -10.95 -38.95
CA MET A 24 -24.39 -10.13 -37.80
C MET A 24 -24.67 -11.02 -36.58
N LEU A 25 -23.91 -12.11 -36.46
CA LEU A 25 -23.78 -12.88 -35.23
C LEU A 25 -22.30 -13.27 -35.06
N ALA A 26 -21.40 -12.30 -35.33
CA ALA A 26 -20.09 -12.35 -34.72
C ALA A 26 -20.35 -12.09 -33.24
N LEU A 27 -20.34 -13.18 -32.48
CA LEU A 27 -20.33 -13.24 -31.03
C LEU A 27 -19.39 -12.14 -30.53
N ALA A 28 -19.96 -11.00 -30.15
CA ALA A 28 -19.31 -10.09 -29.23
C ALA A 28 -19.25 -10.90 -27.93
N VAL A 29 -18.20 -11.70 -27.79
CA VAL A 29 -17.65 -11.95 -26.46
C VAL A 29 -17.20 -10.57 -26.03
N LEU A 30 -18.16 -9.85 -25.44
CA LEU A 30 -17.85 -8.76 -24.54
C LEU A 30 -17.15 -9.48 -23.39
N MET A 31 -15.85 -9.69 -23.57
CA MET A 31 -14.95 -9.93 -22.48
C MET A 31 -15.03 -8.62 -21.72
N THR A 32 -15.99 -8.55 -20.80
CA THR A 32 -15.81 -7.74 -19.62
C THR A 32 -14.54 -8.31 -19.04
N MET A 33 -13.41 -7.72 -19.41
CA MET A 33 -12.34 -7.54 -18.46
C MET A 33 -13.04 -6.77 -17.34
N THR A 34 -13.65 -7.50 -16.40
CA THR A 34 -13.57 -7.09 -15.02
C THR A 34 -12.07 -7.05 -14.76
N TYR A 35 -11.46 -5.91 -15.08
CA TYR A 35 -10.49 -5.40 -14.14
C TYR A 35 -11.32 -5.31 -12.85
N SER A 36 -11.19 -6.32 -11.98
CA SER A 36 -11.09 -5.92 -10.59
C SER A 36 -9.94 -4.93 -10.62
N ALA A 37 -10.24 -3.67 -10.37
CA ALA A 37 -9.20 -2.85 -9.79
C ALA A 37 -8.84 -3.64 -8.54
N ASP A 38 -7.70 -4.36 -8.58
CA ASP A 38 -7.01 -4.67 -7.33
C ASP A 38 -6.95 -3.33 -6.64
N ALA A 39 -7.60 -3.28 -5.50
CA ALA A 39 -7.89 -2.05 -4.85
C ALA A 39 -6.58 -1.67 -4.17
N THR A 40 -5.72 -1.04 -4.96
CA THR A 40 -4.33 -0.76 -4.59
C THR A 40 -4.32 0.13 -3.37
N ALA A 41 -3.44 -0.18 -2.43
CA ALA A 41 -2.90 0.74 -1.44
C ALA A 41 -3.05 2.22 -1.86
N GLN A 42 -3.71 3.04 -1.03
CA GLN A 42 -3.66 4.50 -1.21
C GLN A 42 -2.22 4.96 -0.96
N ALA A 43 -1.51 5.26 -2.04
CA ALA A 43 -0.19 5.86 -1.96
C ALA A 43 -0.32 7.26 -1.37
N LEU A 44 0.54 7.58 -0.39
CA LEU A 44 0.68 8.94 0.10
C LEU A 44 1.62 9.73 -0.80
N ASP A 45 2.65 9.07 -1.31
CA ASP A 45 3.61 9.67 -2.21
C ASP A 45 4.31 8.62 -3.08
N ASP A 46 4.37 8.84 -4.39
CA ASP A 46 4.98 7.90 -5.33
C ASP A 46 6.52 7.92 -5.34
N GLY A 47 7.14 8.95 -4.74
CA GLY A 47 8.59 9.09 -4.59
C GLY A 47 9.41 9.18 -5.87
N ASN A 48 8.76 9.25 -7.03
CA ASN A 48 9.42 9.07 -8.32
C ASN A 48 9.06 10.15 -9.34
N THR A 49 7.86 10.71 -9.25
CA THR A 49 7.37 11.67 -10.25
C THR A 49 7.69 13.11 -9.85
N SER A 50 7.70 13.41 -8.56
CA SER A 50 8.04 14.75 -8.05
C SER A 50 9.53 14.97 -7.82
N PRO A 51 10.03 16.23 -7.87
CA PRO A 51 11.42 16.54 -7.57
C PRO A 51 11.84 16.19 -6.14
N ILE A 52 13.16 16.06 -5.92
CA ILE A 52 13.74 15.89 -4.58
C ILE A 52 13.48 17.13 -3.71
N GLN A 53 12.94 16.93 -2.51
CA GLN A 53 12.82 17.95 -1.47
C GLN A 53 14.00 17.84 -0.49
N ASN A 54 14.82 18.88 -0.35
CA ASN A 54 16.00 18.84 0.53
C ASN A 54 15.85 19.86 1.66
N LEU A 55 15.92 19.41 2.90
CA LEU A 55 15.96 20.28 4.07
C LEU A 55 17.33 20.19 4.73
N ASN A 56 17.98 21.33 4.90
CA ASN A 56 19.23 21.41 5.63
C ASN A 56 19.03 22.29 6.86
N LEU A 57 19.59 21.86 7.98
CA LEU A 57 19.57 22.57 9.24
C LEU A 57 21.01 22.78 9.69
N SER A 58 21.49 24.02 9.62
CA SER A 58 22.88 24.36 10.01
C SER A 58 23.05 24.63 11.51
N CYS A 59 22.07 24.23 12.34
CA CYS A 59 21.78 24.66 13.71
C CYS A 59 21.31 26.13 13.80
N CYS A 60 20.53 26.58 14.78
CA CYS A 60 19.72 25.93 15.84
C CYS A 60 18.25 26.37 15.64
N THR A 61 17.81 26.38 14.39
CA THR A 61 16.53 26.93 13.99
C THR A 61 15.89 25.93 13.07
N ASP A 62 14.59 25.73 13.27
CA ASP A 62 13.78 24.83 12.47
C ASP A 62 13.92 25.17 10.98
N SER A 63 13.82 24.14 10.16
CA SER A 63 13.91 24.23 8.71
C SER A 63 12.66 23.58 8.14
N SER A 64 11.99 24.23 7.21
CA SER A 64 10.80 23.69 6.58
C SER A 64 10.74 24.06 5.11
N SER A 65 10.02 23.26 4.33
CA SER A 65 9.72 23.55 2.94
C SER A 65 8.48 22.78 2.52
N THR A 66 7.77 23.32 1.54
CA THR A 66 6.72 22.60 0.83
C THR A 66 7.24 22.04 -0.50
N LEU A 67 6.52 21.09 -1.10
CA LEU A 67 6.80 20.56 -2.44
C LEU A 67 5.50 20.17 -3.13
N ASP A 68 5.14 20.94 -4.17
CA ASP A 68 3.99 20.64 -5.01
C ASP A 68 4.16 19.33 -5.79
N ALA A 69 3.06 18.58 -5.89
CA ALA A 69 2.99 17.35 -6.65
C ALA A 69 3.15 17.59 -8.15
N THR A 70 3.93 16.73 -8.79
CA THR A 70 3.87 16.57 -10.25
C THR A 70 2.80 15.53 -10.59
N SER A 71 1.67 16.00 -11.15
CA SER A 71 0.60 15.12 -11.68
C SER A 71 -0.06 14.19 -10.67
N GLY A 72 -0.30 14.65 -9.44
CA GLY A 72 -1.01 13.87 -8.41
C GLY A 72 -0.15 12.79 -7.74
N SER A 73 1.17 12.89 -7.86
CA SER A 73 2.15 12.00 -7.24
C SER A 73 2.19 12.04 -5.72
N ILE A 74 1.55 13.05 -5.12
CA ILE A 74 1.53 13.31 -3.68
C ILE A 74 0.07 13.48 -3.27
N LEU A 75 -0.35 12.79 -2.21
CA LEU A 75 -1.68 12.92 -1.65
C LEU A 75 -1.93 14.37 -1.23
N GLY A 76 -3.07 14.94 -1.60
CA GLY A 76 -3.40 16.33 -1.29
C GLY A 76 -2.76 17.37 -2.23
N GLY A 77 -1.83 16.96 -3.09
CA GLY A 77 -1.21 17.83 -4.10
C GLY A 77 0.06 18.55 -3.63
N GLU A 78 0.43 18.45 -2.36
CA GLU A 78 1.65 19.04 -1.80
C GLU A 78 2.17 18.14 -0.66
N ARG A 79 3.50 18.08 -0.52
CA ARG A 79 4.17 17.46 0.63
C ARG A 79 4.91 18.52 1.41
N ASP A 80 4.57 18.59 2.67
CA ASP A 80 5.25 19.44 3.62
C ASP A 80 6.26 18.67 4.42
N ALA A 81 7.40 19.31 4.65
CA ALA A 81 8.43 18.76 5.51
C ALA A 81 8.95 19.85 6.44
N ALA A 82 9.18 19.47 7.68
CA ALA A 82 9.78 20.31 8.70
C ALA A 82 10.76 19.50 9.57
N ILE A 83 11.94 20.07 9.80
CA ILE A 83 12.89 19.60 10.80
C ILE A 83 12.79 20.54 12.00
N HIS A 84 12.41 20.00 13.15
CA HIS A 84 12.44 20.70 14.42
C HIS A 84 13.74 20.40 15.16
N PHE A 85 14.52 21.43 15.49
CA PHE A 85 15.74 21.26 16.28
C PHE A 85 15.40 21.05 17.76
N VAL A 86 15.85 19.94 18.34
CA VAL A 86 15.63 19.64 19.76
C VAL A 86 16.85 20.07 20.57
N ASN A 87 18.02 19.49 20.28
CA ASN A 87 19.24 19.74 21.02
C ASN A 87 20.50 19.54 20.14
N GLY A 88 21.63 20.12 20.56
CA GLY A 88 22.92 19.89 19.90
C GLY A 88 23.82 21.12 19.82
N PHE A 89 24.86 21.03 18.98
CA PHE A 89 25.86 22.08 18.77
C PHE A 89 25.82 22.61 17.33
N ALA A 90 26.70 23.56 17.00
CA ALA A 90 26.95 23.94 15.61
C ALA A 90 27.56 22.75 14.85
N GLY A 91 26.69 21.92 14.28
CA GLY A 91 26.94 20.76 13.44
C GLY A 91 25.74 20.55 12.51
N LEU A 92 25.97 20.00 11.31
CA LEU A 92 24.95 19.90 10.26
C LEU A 92 23.91 18.82 10.61
N THR A 93 22.69 19.21 10.93
CA THR A 93 21.58 18.26 10.87
C THR A 93 20.96 18.34 9.48
N SER A 94 20.78 17.23 8.79
CA SER A 94 20.23 17.23 7.43
C SER A 94 19.15 16.16 7.31
N ALA A 95 17.92 16.57 7.06
CA ALA A 95 16.89 15.65 6.57
C ALA A 95 16.83 15.79 5.05
N GLN A 96 17.23 14.75 4.36
CA GLN A 96 17.15 14.72 2.92
C GLN A 96 15.97 13.84 2.51
N MET A 97 14.89 14.45 2.05
CA MET A 97 13.79 13.69 1.44
C MET A 97 14.21 13.34 0.01
N VAL A 98 14.93 12.23 -0.16
CA VAL A 98 15.43 11.79 -1.46
C VAL A 98 14.31 11.11 -2.24
N ALA A 99 13.56 11.90 -3.01
CA ALA A 99 12.78 11.38 -4.13
C ALA A 99 13.73 11.07 -5.31
N GLY A 100 14.39 9.92 -5.27
CA GLY A 100 15.43 9.60 -6.23
C GLY A 100 15.57 8.11 -6.46
N ALA A 101 15.02 7.64 -7.58
CA ALA A 101 15.16 6.27 -8.06
C ALA A 101 16.59 5.71 -7.85
N PRO A 102 16.71 4.45 -7.39
CA PRO A 102 15.68 3.43 -7.46
C PRO A 102 14.72 3.34 -6.24
N PHE A 103 14.77 4.27 -5.27
CA PHE A 103 13.98 4.14 -4.03
C PHE A 103 13.13 5.38 -3.70
N ASN A 104 11.91 5.16 -3.19
CA ASN A 104 10.97 6.18 -2.67
C ASN A 104 11.31 6.44 -1.19
N VAL A 105 12.46 7.08 -0.95
CA VAL A 105 13.06 7.10 0.39
C VAL A 105 12.96 8.45 1.10
N ILE A 106 12.46 8.39 2.33
CA ILE A 106 12.58 9.45 3.32
C ILE A 106 13.88 9.18 4.10
N SER A 107 14.89 10.05 3.95
CA SER A 107 16.17 9.93 4.67
C SER A 107 16.32 11.05 5.69
N PHE A 108 16.67 10.67 6.90
CA PHE A 108 16.80 11.55 8.05
C PHE A 108 18.13 11.29 8.74
N SER A 109 18.97 12.33 8.83
CA SER A 109 20.31 12.21 9.37
C SER A 109 20.65 13.34 10.33
N ASN A 110 20.99 12.97 11.57
CA ASN A 110 21.55 13.89 12.54
C ASN A 110 23.07 13.72 12.61
N SER A 111 23.82 14.81 12.46
CA SER A 111 25.25 14.78 12.79
C SER A 111 25.47 14.45 14.26
N ASP A 112 26.67 13.96 14.56
CA ASP A 112 27.18 13.74 15.92
C ASP A 112 26.71 14.80 16.91
N PHE A 113 26.15 14.33 18.03
CA PHE A 113 25.64 15.13 19.15
C PHE A 113 24.47 16.07 18.81
N ASN A 114 23.72 15.81 17.73
CA ASN A 114 22.50 16.55 17.44
C ASN A 114 21.28 15.65 17.54
N GLU A 115 20.20 16.23 18.03
CA GLU A 115 18.86 15.66 18.04
C GLU A 115 17.91 16.63 17.34
N SER A 116 17.19 16.12 16.35
CA SER A 116 16.09 16.81 15.70
C SER A 116 14.95 15.83 15.44
N ILE A 117 13.79 16.38 15.09
CA ILE A 117 12.61 15.61 14.73
C ILE A 117 12.23 16.00 13.30
N LEU A 118 12.02 15.02 12.43
CA LEU A 118 11.45 15.25 11.11
C LEU A 118 9.94 15.03 11.17
N THR A 119 9.16 15.99 10.68
CA THR A 119 7.73 15.83 10.40
C THR A 119 7.50 15.98 8.90
N VAL A 120 6.69 15.08 8.35
CA VAL A 120 6.20 15.11 6.98
C VAL A 120 4.68 15.19 7.05
N THR A 121 4.09 16.17 6.38
CA THR A 121 2.64 16.42 6.41
C THR A 121 2.06 16.33 5.01
N TYR A 122 0.88 15.69 4.93
CA TYR A 122 -0.01 15.68 3.77
C TYR A 122 -1.36 16.21 4.25
N ASP A 123 -1.57 17.50 4.12
CA ASP A 123 -2.76 18.23 4.58
C ASP A 123 -3.40 19.06 3.47
N GLY A 124 -2.95 18.91 2.23
CA GLY A 124 -3.47 19.62 1.06
C GLY A 124 -2.50 20.69 0.57
N ASP A 125 -2.71 21.15 -0.67
CA ASP A 125 -1.94 22.24 -1.26
C ASP A 125 -2.36 23.57 -0.61
N ASP A 126 -1.58 24.01 0.38
CA ASP A 126 -1.79 25.23 1.14
C ASP A 126 -0.58 26.17 1.15
N ASN A 127 0.56 25.67 0.64
CA ASN A 127 1.82 26.36 0.51
C ASN A 127 2.45 26.79 1.86
N ASP A 128 2.11 26.12 2.97
CA ASP A 128 2.60 26.35 4.33
C ASP A 128 3.02 25.07 5.08
N ALA A 129 4.32 24.75 4.98
CA ALA A 129 4.94 23.61 5.64
C ALA A 129 4.90 23.57 7.18
N THR A 130 4.35 24.58 7.84
CA THR A 130 4.39 24.74 9.29
C THR A 130 3.04 24.76 9.98
N THR A 131 1.96 25.02 9.24
CA THR A 131 0.61 25.12 9.79
C THR A 131 -0.22 23.96 9.29
N LEU A 132 -0.54 23.02 10.17
CA LEU A 132 -1.42 21.90 9.81
C LEU A 132 -2.82 22.39 9.36
N ASP A 133 -3.27 22.03 8.16
CA ASP A 133 -4.68 22.09 7.74
C ASP A 133 -5.38 20.74 7.96
N PRO A 134 -6.03 20.51 9.10
CA PRO A 134 -6.57 19.19 9.44
C PRO A 134 -7.78 18.76 8.59
N VAL A 135 -8.21 19.57 7.61
CA VAL A 135 -9.29 19.26 6.67
C VAL A 135 -8.89 19.40 5.20
N GLY A 136 -7.65 19.76 4.88
CA GLY A 136 -7.29 20.19 3.53
C GLY A 136 -7.17 19.05 2.50
N LEU A 137 -7.09 17.78 2.93
CA LEU A 137 -7.27 16.63 2.03
C LEU A 137 -8.71 16.45 1.53
N GLY A 138 -9.69 17.08 2.18
CA GLY A 138 -11.09 17.07 1.73
C GLY A 138 -11.82 15.73 1.90
N GLY A 139 -11.40 14.88 2.84
CA GLY A 139 -12.10 13.65 3.20
C GLY A 139 -11.68 12.43 2.38
N VAL A 140 -10.38 12.15 2.38
CA VAL A 140 -9.81 10.98 1.70
C VAL A 140 -10.15 9.71 2.48
N ASP A 141 -10.54 8.64 1.78
CA ASP A 141 -10.75 7.32 2.36
C ASP A 141 -9.46 6.49 2.32
N LEU A 142 -8.77 6.41 3.48
CA LEU A 142 -7.55 5.62 3.65
C LEU A 142 -7.83 4.12 3.88
N THR A 143 -9.10 3.73 4.00
CA THR A 143 -9.51 2.31 4.05
C THR A 143 -9.86 1.75 2.67
N SER A 144 -9.80 2.61 1.66
CA SER A 144 -10.03 2.21 0.28
C SER A 144 -9.12 1.03 -0.10
N GLY A 145 -9.71 0.11 -0.85
CA GLY A 145 -9.08 -1.16 -1.19
C GLY A 145 -8.82 -2.14 -0.06
N GLY A 146 -9.49 -1.97 1.08
CA GLY A 146 -9.38 -2.90 2.20
C GLY A 146 -8.11 -2.69 3.01
N ALA A 147 -7.41 -1.57 2.81
CA ALA A 147 -6.24 -1.24 3.59
C ALA A 147 -6.54 -1.31 5.10
N ALA A 148 -5.64 -1.94 5.84
CA ALA A 148 -5.81 -2.25 7.26
C ALA A 148 -4.86 -1.44 8.16
N GLY A 149 -3.98 -0.64 7.57
CA GLY A 149 -2.93 0.08 8.27
C GLY A 149 -1.92 0.73 7.32
N PHE A 150 -0.88 1.32 7.92
CA PHE A 150 0.28 1.86 7.18
C PHE A 150 1.42 0.85 7.19
N GLY A 151 1.98 0.58 6.02
CA GLY A 151 3.20 -0.22 5.86
C GLY A 151 4.39 0.68 5.56
N PHE A 152 5.56 0.33 6.10
CA PHE A 152 6.84 0.90 5.64
C PHE A 152 8.04 0.01 5.92
N SER A 153 9.11 0.22 5.15
CA SER A 153 10.36 -0.53 5.28
C SER A 153 11.49 0.36 5.74
N VAL A 154 12.18 -0.06 6.81
CA VAL A 154 13.41 0.62 7.24
C VAL A 154 14.58 0.14 6.38
N VAL A 155 15.12 1.05 5.57
CA VAL A 155 16.22 0.77 4.63
C VAL A 155 17.57 0.88 5.32
N THR A 156 17.80 1.94 6.11
CA THR A 156 18.98 2.10 6.96
C THR A 156 18.54 2.53 8.35
N LEU A 157 19.24 2.04 9.36
CA LEU A 157 19.06 2.43 10.75
C LEU A 157 20.35 2.15 11.50
N ASP A 158 20.86 3.14 12.22
CA ASP A 158 22.03 2.98 13.07
C ASP A 158 21.67 2.87 14.56
N GLN A 159 20.56 3.48 14.98
CA GLN A 159 20.05 3.52 16.34
C GLN A 159 18.52 3.43 16.35
N THR A 160 17.91 3.09 17.49
CA THR A 160 16.44 3.04 17.58
C THR A 160 15.82 4.42 17.44
N ALA A 161 14.68 4.52 16.77
CA ALA A 161 13.88 5.74 16.67
C ALA A 161 12.39 5.40 16.81
N ASN A 162 11.57 6.39 17.11
CA ASN A 162 10.12 6.27 17.05
C ASN A 162 9.62 6.83 15.71
N ILE A 163 8.70 6.09 15.10
CA ILE A 163 7.89 6.55 13.99
C ILE A 163 6.48 6.75 14.52
N THR A 164 6.00 7.99 14.46
CA THR A 164 4.66 8.35 14.89
C THR A 164 3.84 8.77 13.68
N VAL A 165 2.67 8.14 13.51
CA VAL A 165 1.69 8.53 12.48
C VAL A 165 0.50 9.17 13.17
N ARG A 166 0.06 10.31 12.66
CA ARG A 166 -1.12 11.04 13.11
C ARG A 166 -2.09 11.20 11.95
N ILE A 167 -3.34 10.87 12.19
CA ILE A 167 -4.42 10.96 11.21
C ILE A 167 -5.45 11.92 11.75
N TYR A 168 -5.84 12.89 10.95
CA TYR A 168 -6.82 13.91 11.30
C TYR A 168 -8.02 13.76 10.39
N SER A 169 -9.23 13.66 10.94
CA SER A 169 -10.45 13.97 10.19
C SER A 169 -10.77 15.46 10.30
N ASN A 170 -10.38 16.09 11.41
CA ASN A 170 -10.42 17.53 11.65
C ASN A 170 -9.60 17.88 12.90
N ALA A 171 -9.64 19.15 13.32
CA ALA A 171 -8.87 19.67 14.46
C ALA A 171 -9.18 19.04 15.83
N THR A 172 -10.34 18.39 15.99
CA THR A 172 -10.75 17.77 17.26
C THR A 172 -10.86 16.25 17.18
N ASP A 173 -10.84 15.68 15.98
CA ASP A 173 -11.03 14.26 15.72
C ASP A 173 -9.77 13.74 15.02
N HIS A 174 -8.81 13.30 15.85
CA HIS A 174 -7.53 12.80 15.37
C HIS A 174 -7.04 11.63 16.19
N SER A 175 -6.34 10.72 15.54
CA SER A 175 -5.77 9.53 16.16
C SER A 175 -4.26 9.47 15.95
N THR A 176 -3.57 8.79 16.85
CA THR A 176 -2.11 8.65 16.83
C THR A 176 -1.70 7.21 17.12
N ALA A 177 -0.71 6.72 16.38
CA ALA A 177 0.00 5.48 16.67
C ALA A 177 1.50 5.71 16.56
N THR A 178 2.26 5.04 17.43
CA THR A 178 3.72 5.11 17.46
C THR A 178 4.29 3.71 17.44
N VAL A 179 5.29 3.48 16.59
CA VAL A 179 6.09 2.26 16.55
C VAL A 179 7.56 2.60 16.74
N THR A 180 8.23 1.86 17.61
CA THR A 180 9.69 1.95 17.73
C THR A 180 10.35 1.08 16.68
N VAL A 181 11.13 1.70 15.80
CA VAL A 181 11.96 1.00 14.83
C VAL A 181 13.30 0.61 15.46
N ASN A 182 13.70 -0.64 15.28
CA ASN A 182 14.86 -1.23 15.95
C ASN A 182 15.70 -2.16 15.06
N GLY A 183 15.50 -2.07 13.75
CA GLY A 183 16.24 -2.85 12.77
C GLY A 183 15.68 -2.65 11.37
N ARG A 184 16.46 -3.13 10.39
CA ARG A 184 16.14 -3.08 8.96
C ARG A 184 15.16 -4.20 8.62
N LYS A 185 13.87 -3.86 8.57
CA LYS A 185 12.74 -4.76 8.27
C LYS A 185 11.52 -3.93 7.89
N GLY A 186 10.48 -4.61 7.42
CA GLY A 186 9.14 -4.03 7.31
C GLY A 186 8.51 -3.80 8.68
N TYR A 187 7.74 -2.72 8.78
CA TYR A 187 6.91 -2.37 9.91
C TYR A 187 5.50 -2.11 9.39
N PHE A 188 4.52 -2.45 10.21
CA PHE A 188 3.13 -2.21 9.92
C PHE A 188 2.45 -1.62 11.14
N ILE A 189 1.70 -0.53 10.93
CA ILE A 189 0.92 0.14 11.97
C ILE A 189 -0.55 -0.10 11.63
N PRO A 190 -1.23 -1.07 12.28
CA PRO A 190 -2.62 -1.35 12.00
C PRO A 190 -3.50 -0.17 12.40
N PHE A 191 -4.56 0.13 11.65
CA PHE A 191 -5.53 1.17 12.00
C PHE A 191 -6.12 0.93 13.40
N SER A 192 -6.28 -0.32 13.82
CA SER A 192 -6.73 -0.69 15.16
C SER A 192 -5.76 -0.32 16.30
N SER A 193 -4.49 -0.01 16.01
CA SER A 193 -3.52 0.45 17.01
C SER A 193 -3.58 1.96 17.28
N PHE A 194 -4.30 2.72 16.46
CA PHE A 194 -4.41 4.17 16.62
C PHE A 194 -5.33 4.50 17.79
N GLY A 195 -4.77 5.18 18.79
CA GLY A 195 -5.52 5.74 19.91
C GLY A 195 -5.96 7.18 19.65
N ILE A 196 -6.86 7.71 20.48
CA ILE A 196 -7.25 9.13 20.45
C ILE A 196 -5.99 9.99 20.64
N GLY A 197 -5.73 10.88 19.70
CA GLY A 197 -4.55 11.73 19.70
C GLY A 197 -4.54 12.73 20.86
N SER A 198 -3.35 13.23 21.19
CA SER A 198 -3.22 14.25 22.23
C SER A 198 -4.01 15.51 21.84
N GLY A 199 -4.91 15.97 22.71
CA GLY A 199 -5.78 17.12 22.45
C GLY A 199 -7.04 16.83 21.64
N ALA A 200 -7.21 15.61 21.11
CA ALA A 200 -8.45 15.20 20.45
C ALA A 200 -9.59 14.96 21.45
N THR A 201 -10.82 15.16 20.97
CA THR A 201 -12.05 14.76 21.66
C THR A 201 -12.51 13.38 21.22
N ASN A 202 -12.42 13.07 19.92
CA ASN A 202 -12.80 11.79 19.34
C ASN A 202 -11.63 11.20 18.53
N PRO A 203 -11.62 9.89 18.23
CA PRO A 203 -10.68 9.34 17.27
C PRO A 203 -10.96 9.87 15.85
N ALA A 204 -9.95 9.83 14.99
CA ALA A 204 -10.11 10.01 13.54
C ALA A 204 -11.04 8.95 12.93
N ASP A 205 -11.78 9.36 11.91
CA ASP A 205 -12.45 8.51 10.94
C ASP A 205 -11.52 8.28 9.74
N PHE A 206 -11.05 7.05 9.56
CA PHE A 206 -10.13 6.69 8.48
C PHE A 206 -10.81 6.67 7.09
N THR A 207 -12.14 6.76 7.05
CA THR A 207 -12.91 6.89 5.80
C THR A 207 -13.14 8.34 5.38
N ASP A 208 -12.80 9.30 6.25
CA ASP A 208 -12.94 10.75 6.05
C ASP A 208 -11.73 11.48 6.65
N VAL A 209 -10.59 11.38 5.96
CA VAL A 209 -9.31 11.93 6.41
C VAL A 209 -9.07 13.31 5.80
N GLY A 210 -8.81 14.27 6.68
CA GLY A 210 -8.47 15.65 6.37
C GLY A 210 -6.98 15.96 6.37
N ALA A 211 -6.15 15.22 7.11
CA ALA A 211 -4.68 15.30 7.03
C ALA A 211 -3.98 14.04 7.56
N VAL A 212 -2.75 13.81 7.09
CA VAL A 212 -1.83 12.76 7.54
C VAL A 212 -0.49 13.38 7.92
N GLN A 213 0.04 13.04 9.10
CA GLN A 213 1.39 13.38 9.53
C GLN A 213 2.21 12.13 9.85
N LEU A 214 3.44 12.12 9.37
CA LEU A 214 4.48 11.18 9.75
C LEU A 214 5.58 11.92 10.50
N GLU A 215 5.96 11.42 11.66
CA GLU A 215 7.03 11.98 12.48
C GLU A 215 8.09 10.92 12.75
N ILE A 216 9.35 11.33 12.58
CA ILE A 216 10.54 10.56 12.94
C ILE A 216 11.18 11.25 14.14
N ASP A 217 11.11 10.59 15.29
CA ASP A 217 11.61 11.09 16.56
C ASP A 217 12.72 10.16 17.11
N PRO A 218 13.98 10.63 17.19
CA PRO A 218 15.07 9.92 17.86
C PRO A 218 14.82 9.56 19.33
N ASN A 219 13.81 10.17 19.97
CA ASN A 219 13.34 9.86 21.32
C ASN A 219 14.45 10.02 22.38
N GLY A 220 15.15 11.15 22.37
CA GLY A 220 16.23 11.48 23.30
C GLY A 220 17.58 10.88 22.91
N VAL A 221 17.72 10.32 21.70
CA VAL A 221 18.96 9.75 21.19
C VAL A 221 19.59 10.71 20.19
N ASP A 222 20.84 11.08 20.42
CA ASP A 222 21.58 11.93 19.48
C ASP A 222 22.13 11.12 18.30
N SER A 223 22.35 11.80 17.16
CA SER A 223 23.07 11.25 16.00
C SER A 223 22.37 10.05 15.35
N VAL A 224 21.03 10.06 15.34
CA VAL A 224 20.25 9.02 14.65
C VAL A 224 20.26 9.26 13.15
N ASP A 225 20.63 8.22 12.41
CA ASP A 225 20.49 8.09 10.96
C ASP A 225 19.46 7.02 10.62
N LEU A 226 18.40 7.42 9.92
CA LEU A 226 17.32 6.55 9.47
C LEU A 226 16.98 6.85 8.02
N SER A 227 16.69 5.79 7.27
CA SER A 227 15.92 5.93 6.04
C SER A 227 14.80 4.91 5.97
N ILE A 228 13.64 5.35 5.52
CA ILE A 228 12.47 4.50 5.26
C ILE A 228 12.08 4.58 3.80
N ASP A 229 11.56 3.49 3.28
CA ASP A 229 11.00 3.35 1.94
C ASP A 229 9.54 2.90 2.05
N ILE A 230 8.73 3.28 1.06
CA ILE A 230 7.31 2.92 0.92
C ILE A 230 6.53 3.30 2.19
N PHE A 231 5.91 4.48 2.25
CA PHE A 231 5.03 4.83 3.37
C PHE A 231 3.61 5.04 2.86
N ASP A 232 2.84 3.96 2.82
CA ASP A 232 1.52 3.92 2.18
C ASP A 232 0.53 3.12 3.03
N THR A 233 -0.76 3.30 2.78
CA THR A 233 -1.78 2.40 3.36
C THR A 233 -1.69 1.06 2.63
N THR A 234 -1.72 -0.08 3.31
CA THR A 234 -1.63 -1.38 2.64
C THR A 234 -2.51 -2.43 3.31
N THR A 235 -2.75 -3.50 2.58
CA THR A 235 -3.36 -4.71 3.11
C THR A 235 -2.29 -5.61 3.73
N ARG A 236 -2.73 -6.51 4.60
CA ARG A 236 -1.94 -7.67 4.98
C ARG A 236 -2.68 -8.89 4.51
N ASP A 237 -1.94 -9.93 4.25
CA ASP A 237 -2.48 -11.25 4.01
C ASP A 237 -1.95 -12.16 5.12
N PHE A 238 -2.87 -12.75 5.86
CA PHE A 238 -2.61 -13.66 6.96
C PHE A 238 -3.17 -15.04 6.62
N GLY A 239 -2.38 -16.07 6.88
CA GLY A 239 -2.89 -17.43 6.74
C GLY A 239 -3.81 -17.88 7.88
N ASP A 240 -4.28 -19.10 7.74
CA ASP A 240 -5.31 -19.74 8.57
C ASP A 240 -4.83 -20.95 9.38
N LEU A 241 -3.50 -21.05 9.55
CA LEU A 241 -2.83 -22.12 10.27
C LEU A 241 -3.51 -22.39 11.64
N PRO A 242 -3.65 -23.65 12.08
CA PRO A 242 -4.36 -23.96 13.32
C PRO A 242 -3.84 -23.22 14.56
N ALA A 243 -4.78 -22.74 15.39
CA ALA A 243 -4.52 -22.02 16.65
C ALA A 243 -3.49 -22.66 17.60
N VAL A 244 -3.29 -23.98 17.52
CA VAL A 244 -2.29 -24.69 18.33
C VAL A 244 -0.86 -24.18 18.10
N TYR A 245 -0.61 -23.56 16.96
CA TYR A 245 0.70 -23.02 16.60
C TYR A 245 0.93 -21.59 17.10
N ASN A 246 -0.12 -20.83 17.45
CA ASN A 246 -0.07 -19.41 17.87
C ASN A 246 0.85 -18.59 16.95
N ALA A 247 0.57 -18.61 15.65
CA ALA A 247 1.52 -18.13 14.64
C ALA A 247 0.85 -17.40 13.47
N THR A 248 -0.45 -17.15 13.52
CA THR A 248 -1.23 -16.61 12.40
C THR A 248 -2.04 -15.38 12.78
N THR A 249 -2.35 -15.15 14.06
CA THR A 249 -3.05 -13.92 14.46
C THR A 249 -2.10 -12.75 14.70
N LEU A 250 -2.61 -11.53 14.57
CA LEU A 250 -1.92 -10.30 14.94
C LEU A 250 -1.54 -10.29 16.42
N ALA A 251 -2.40 -10.81 17.28
CA ALA A 251 -2.16 -10.90 18.72
C ALA A 251 -0.95 -11.79 19.05
N ASP A 252 -0.71 -12.82 18.24
CA ASP A 252 0.43 -13.72 18.37
C ASP A 252 1.68 -13.24 17.59
N ASN A 253 1.61 -12.06 16.96
CA ASN A 253 2.63 -11.61 16.01
C ASN A 253 2.87 -12.67 14.92
N GLY A 254 1.77 -13.18 14.37
CA GLY A 254 1.76 -14.21 13.35
C GLY A 254 2.43 -13.80 12.05
N ALA A 255 2.76 -14.80 11.23
CA ALA A 255 3.29 -14.59 9.91
C ALA A 255 2.20 -13.99 9.01
N TYR A 256 2.55 -12.91 8.33
CA TYR A 256 1.74 -12.30 7.29
C TYR A 256 2.65 -11.90 6.14
N HIS A 257 2.05 -11.69 4.99
CA HIS A 257 2.71 -11.02 3.90
C HIS A 257 2.11 -9.62 3.68
N THR A 258 2.94 -8.74 3.14
CA THR A 258 2.50 -7.42 2.67
C THR A 258 2.34 -7.51 1.16
N GLU A 259 1.47 -6.68 0.59
CA GLU A 259 1.25 -6.58 -0.85
C GLU A 259 2.57 -6.63 -1.63
N GLY A 260 2.67 -7.60 -2.55
CA GLY A 260 3.90 -7.90 -3.28
C GLY A 260 3.57 -8.30 -4.71
N SER A 261 4.51 -8.04 -5.64
CA SER A 261 4.31 -8.34 -7.06
C SER A 261 4.41 -9.83 -7.41
N ILE A 262 4.64 -10.69 -6.43
CA ILE A 262 4.81 -12.13 -6.59
C ILE A 262 3.93 -12.80 -5.54
N TYR A 263 2.97 -13.57 -6.02
CA TYR A 263 2.06 -14.35 -5.20
C TYR A 263 1.89 -15.73 -5.83
N LEU A 264 1.38 -16.68 -5.05
CA LEU A 264 1.00 -17.97 -5.56
C LEU A 264 -0.38 -17.85 -6.16
N GLY A 265 -0.62 -18.51 -7.29
CA GLY A 265 -1.99 -18.59 -7.80
C GLY A 265 -2.47 -17.37 -8.57
N SER A 266 -3.77 -17.08 -8.46
CA SER A 266 -4.46 -16.08 -9.28
C SER A 266 -4.67 -14.73 -8.60
N ALA A 267 -4.78 -14.72 -7.27
CA ALA A 267 -4.83 -13.54 -6.42
C ALA A 267 -4.28 -13.90 -5.03
N TYR A 268 -3.83 -12.89 -4.29
CA TYR A 268 -3.76 -12.98 -2.83
C TYR A 268 -5.05 -12.36 -2.26
N ASP A 269 -5.50 -12.74 -1.07
CA ASP A 269 -6.55 -12.01 -0.37
C ASP A 269 -6.04 -11.27 0.87
N ALA A 270 -6.77 -10.23 1.25
CA ALA A 270 -6.32 -9.27 2.22
C ALA A 270 -7.11 -9.44 3.52
N GLU A 271 -6.46 -9.91 4.58
CA GLU A 271 -7.06 -10.11 5.89
C GLU A 271 -6.59 -9.06 6.90
N ALA A 272 -7.52 -8.64 7.75
CA ALA A 272 -7.19 -7.83 8.92
C ALA A 272 -6.47 -8.64 10.01
N ASP A 273 -6.70 -9.96 10.07
CA ASP A 273 -6.16 -10.91 11.04
C ASP A 273 -6.29 -12.36 10.53
N GLY A 274 -5.50 -13.28 11.06
CA GLY A 274 -5.51 -14.69 10.63
C GLY A 274 -6.81 -15.42 10.97
N THR A 275 -7.23 -16.31 10.06
CA THR A 275 -8.52 -17.02 10.10
C THR A 275 -8.35 -18.47 10.58
N GLU A 276 -7.67 -18.66 11.71
CA GLU A 276 -7.25 -19.97 12.20
C GLU A 276 -8.33 -21.07 12.14
N SER A 277 -8.01 -22.20 11.54
CA SER A 277 -8.91 -23.35 11.46
C SER A 277 -8.17 -24.66 11.75
N THR A 278 -8.88 -25.71 12.18
CA THR A 278 -8.23 -27.01 12.49
C THR A 278 -7.61 -27.69 11.28
N THR A 279 -8.04 -27.31 10.08
CA THR A 279 -7.66 -27.94 8.82
C THR A 279 -6.85 -27.04 7.91
N ALA A 280 -6.57 -25.80 8.31
CA ALA A 280 -6.08 -24.76 7.40
C ALA A 280 -6.99 -24.69 6.15
N THR A 281 -8.27 -24.38 6.41
CA THR A 281 -9.30 -24.06 5.41
C THR A 281 -10.18 -22.87 5.87
N GLY A 282 -9.62 -21.90 6.58
CA GLY A 282 -10.33 -20.86 7.33
C GLY A 282 -10.59 -19.58 6.54
N ASP A 283 -9.62 -19.20 5.71
CA ASP A 283 -9.65 -18.14 4.69
C ASP A 283 -10.27 -18.64 3.37
N ASP A 284 -10.28 -19.95 3.09
CA ASP A 284 -10.97 -20.64 1.97
C ASP A 284 -12.44 -20.25 1.69
N THR A 285 -13.09 -19.52 2.59
CA THR A 285 -14.49 -19.06 2.41
C THR A 285 -14.61 -17.81 1.53
N GLY A 286 -13.48 -17.16 1.24
CA GLY A 286 -13.31 -16.00 0.35
C GLY A 286 -12.71 -16.37 -1.01
N SER A 287 -11.63 -15.69 -1.39
CA SER A 287 -10.83 -16.02 -2.58
C SER A 287 -9.67 -16.89 -2.12
N ASP A 288 -9.70 -18.18 -2.45
CA ASP A 288 -8.60 -19.13 -2.18
C ASP A 288 -7.30 -18.63 -2.87
N ASP A 289 -6.36 -18.09 -2.08
CA ASP A 289 -5.06 -17.57 -2.49
C ASP A 289 -3.99 -18.68 -2.63
N GLU A 290 -4.26 -19.85 -2.06
CA GLU A 290 -3.50 -21.08 -2.30
C GLU A 290 -3.93 -21.85 -3.56
N ASP A 291 -4.77 -21.26 -4.41
CA ASP A 291 -5.18 -21.83 -5.71
C ASP A 291 -3.99 -22.07 -6.67
N GLY A 292 -2.82 -21.49 -6.35
CA GLY A 292 -1.55 -21.72 -7.01
C GLY A 292 -0.86 -23.03 -6.67
N ILE A 293 -1.27 -23.73 -5.62
CA ILE A 293 -0.62 -24.93 -5.11
C ILE A 293 -1.47 -26.16 -5.37
N SER A 294 -0.98 -27.07 -6.20
CA SER A 294 -1.66 -28.34 -6.47
C SER A 294 -0.77 -29.54 -6.14
N LEU A 295 -1.29 -30.43 -5.29
CA LEU A 295 -0.62 -31.69 -4.96
C LEU A 295 -0.71 -32.65 -6.15
N VAL A 296 0.44 -33.08 -6.66
CA VAL A 296 0.55 -34.07 -7.73
C VAL A 296 1.01 -35.41 -7.16
N GLY A 297 0.18 -36.43 -7.33
CA GLY A 297 0.41 -37.79 -6.83
C GLY A 297 -0.27 -38.06 -5.49
N SER A 298 -0.04 -39.25 -4.93
CA SER A 298 -0.56 -39.62 -3.61
C SER A 298 0.53 -39.42 -2.56
N TRP A 299 0.27 -38.51 -1.63
CA TRP A 299 1.16 -38.24 -0.51
C TRP A 299 0.74 -39.14 0.67
N SER A 300 1.69 -39.89 1.22
CA SER A 300 1.50 -40.67 2.44
C SER A 300 2.78 -40.67 3.27
N ASP A 301 2.63 -40.62 4.59
CA ASP A 301 3.75 -40.63 5.52
C ASP A 301 4.73 -41.79 5.26
N GLY A 302 6.02 -41.47 5.22
CA GLY A 302 7.11 -42.44 5.24
C GLY A 302 7.38 -43.21 3.94
N ALA A 303 6.43 -43.31 3.00
CA ALA A 303 6.65 -43.93 1.70
C ALA A 303 5.71 -43.33 0.64
N GLY A 304 6.27 -42.48 -0.23
CA GLY A 304 5.58 -41.89 -1.37
C GLY A 304 6.50 -40.88 -2.05
N ASN A 305 6.48 -40.82 -3.38
CA ASN A 305 7.02 -39.69 -4.12
C ASN A 305 5.84 -38.75 -4.38
N GLY A 306 5.89 -37.56 -3.78
CA GLY A 306 4.96 -36.48 -4.07
C GLY A 306 5.68 -35.37 -4.84
N SER A 307 4.96 -34.72 -5.75
CA SER A 307 5.40 -33.45 -6.33
C SER A 307 4.34 -32.40 -6.07
N VAL A 308 4.74 -31.16 -5.84
CA VAL A 308 3.84 -30.01 -5.82
C VAL A 308 3.98 -29.32 -7.17
N LEU A 309 2.85 -29.00 -7.79
CA LEU A 309 2.82 -28.04 -8.88
C LEU A 309 2.53 -26.67 -8.27
N VAL A 310 3.42 -25.73 -8.56
CA VAL A 310 3.31 -24.33 -8.10
C VAL A 310 3.05 -23.46 -9.32
N THR A 311 1.95 -22.74 -9.29
CA THR A 311 1.66 -21.63 -10.21
C THR A 311 2.00 -20.35 -9.48
N VAL A 312 2.89 -19.55 -10.07
CA VAL A 312 3.28 -18.25 -9.54
C VAL A 312 2.62 -17.19 -10.41
N GLY A 313 1.81 -16.36 -9.78
CA GLY A 313 1.26 -15.13 -10.36
C GLY A 313 2.30 -14.01 -10.29
N GLY A 314 2.18 -13.04 -11.20
CA GLY A 314 3.00 -11.84 -11.18
C GLY A 314 2.26 -10.69 -11.85
N GLY A 315 2.18 -9.57 -11.13
CA GLY A 315 1.65 -8.28 -11.61
C GLY A 315 2.65 -7.54 -12.50
#